data_AF-Q3TPM9-F1
#
_entry.id   AF-Q3TPM9-F1
#
_cell.length_a   1.000
_cell.length_b   1.000
_cell.length_c   1.000
_cell.angle_alpha   90.00
_cell.angle_beta   90.00
_cell.angle_gamma   90.00
#
_symmetry.space_group_name_H-M   'P 1'
#
loop_
_entity.id
_entity.type
_entity.pdbx_description
1 polymer ?
#
loop_
_entity_poly.entity_id
_entity_poly.type
_entity_poly.pdbx_seq_one_letter_code
_entity_poly.pdbx_strand_id
1 'polypeptide(L)'
;MQPYLTTKCSTQNDFMVICNVAKILELVVPLMEHPSETFLATIEEDLMKLIIKYGMTVVQHCVSCLGAVVNKVTQNFKFVWACFNRYYGAISKLKSQHQEDPNNTSLLTNKPALLRSLFTVGALCRHFDFDLEDFKGNSKVNIKDKVLELLMYFTKHSDEEVQTKAIIGLGFAFIQHPSLMFEQEVKNLYNSILSDKNSSVNLKIQVLKNLQTYLQEEDTRMQQADRDWKKVAKQEDLKEMGDVSSGMSSSIMQLYLKQVLEAFFHTQSSVRHFALNVIALTLNQGLIHPVQCVPYLIAMGTDPEPAMRNKADQQLVEIDKKYAGFIHMKAVAGMKMSYQVQQAINTCLKDPVRGFRQDESSSALCSHLYSMIRGNRQHRRAFLISLLNLFDDTAVSINFIIVKNKCLETVWLKES
;
A
#
# COMPACT_ATOMS: atom_id res chain seq x y z
N MET A 1 -6.94 -24.39 -22.26
CA MET A 1 -6.17 -23.36 -21.51
C MET A 1 -4.77 -23.84 -21.12
N GLN A 2 -4.60 -25.07 -20.61
CA GLN A 2 -3.29 -25.65 -20.27
C GLN A 2 -2.15 -25.45 -21.30
N PRO A 3 -2.34 -25.70 -22.62
CA PRO A 3 -1.23 -25.55 -23.59
C PRO A 3 -0.68 -24.12 -23.68
N TYR A 4 -1.47 -23.10 -23.34
CA TYR A 4 -1.02 -21.71 -23.32
C TYR A 4 0.01 -21.41 -22.21
N LEU A 5 0.07 -22.22 -21.14
CA LEU A 5 1.11 -22.11 -20.11
C LEU A 5 2.46 -22.67 -20.56
N THR A 6 2.43 -23.65 -21.46
CA THR A 6 3.63 -24.35 -21.95
C THR A 6 4.27 -23.71 -23.18
N THR A 7 3.58 -22.73 -23.79
CA THR A 7 4.03 -22.09 -25.03
C THR A 7 5.26 -21.21 -24.76
N LYS A 8 6.27 -21.22 -25.63
CA LYS A 8 7.46 -20.36 -25.49
C LYS A 8 7.07 -18.90 -25.71
N CYS A 9 7.02 -18.13 -24.63
CA CYS A 9 6.67 -16.72 -24.65
C CYS A 9 7.92 -15.84 -24.68
N SER A 10 7.94 -14.86 -25.60
CA SER A 10 9.01 -13.86 -25.73
C SER A 10 8.49 -12.43 -25.83
N THR A 11 7.21 -12.22 -26.15
CA THR A 11 6.62 -10.88 -26.28
C THR A 11 5.86 -10.44 -25.03
N GLN A 12 5.67 -9.13 -24.87
CA GLN A 12 4.92 -8.56 -23.75
C GLN A 12 3.46 -9.04 -23.71
N ASN A 13 2.85 -9.22 -24.89
CA ASN A 13 1.49 -9.75 -25.02
C ASN A 13 1.42 -11.20 -24.54
N ASP A 14 2.42 -12.03 -24.85
CA ASP A 14 2.48 -13.41 -24.37
C ASP A 14 2.52 -13.48 -22.84
N PHE A 15 3.26 -12.59 -22.19
CA PHE A 15 3.29 -12.52 -20.73
C PHE A 15 1.94 -12.13 -20.13
N MET A 16 1.19 -11.22 -20.77
CA MET A 16 -0.17 -10.89 -20.33
C MET A 16 -1.11 -12.09 -20.48
N VAL A 17 -0.99 -12.86 -21.57
CA VAL A 17 -1.77 -14.09 -21.76
C VAL A 17 -1.47 -15.08 -20.65
N ILE A 18 -0.20 -15.35 -20.33
CA ILE A 18 0.16 -16.24 -19.21
C ILE A 18 -0.45 -15.75 -17.90
N CYS A 19 -0.33 -14.46 -17.59
CA CYS A 19 -0.86 -13.90 -16.34
C CYS A 19 -2.39 -14.06 -16.25
N ASN A 20 -3.11 -13.84 -17.35
CA ASN A 20 -4.56 -13.98 -17.40
C ASN A 20 -4.98 -15.45 -17.33
N VAL A 21 -4.26 -16.36 -18.00
CA VAL A 21 -4.51 -17.81 -17.91
C VAL A 21 -4.29 -18.31 -16.48
N ALA A 22 -3.21 -17.87 -15.80
CA ALA A 22 -2.95 -18.21 -14.41
C ALA A 22 -4.09 -17.75 -13.49
N LYS A 23 -4.59 -16.51 -13.65
CA LYS A 23 -5.76 -16.01 -12.90
C LYS A 23 -7.03 -16.81 -13.15
N ILE A 24 -7.28 -17.21 -14.40
CA ILE A 24 -8.46 -18.03 -14.74
C ILE A 24 -8.35 -19.39 -14.06
N LEU A 25 -7.18 -20.04 -14.11
CA LEU A 25 -6.98 -21.32 -13.45
C LEU A 25 -7.08 -21.23 -11.93
N GLU A 26 -6.54 -20.17 -11.32
CA GLU A 26 -6.66 -19.90 -9.89
C GLU A 26 -8.12 -19.90 -9.41
N LEU A 27 -9.03 -19.36 -10.22
CA LEU A 27 -10.45 -19.27 -9.90
C LEU A 27 -11.24 -20.54 -10.28
N VAL A 28 -10.89 -21.17 -11.41
CA VAL A 28 -11.67 -22.28 -11.97
C VAL A 28 -11.27 -23.63 -11.38
N VAL A 29 -9.97 -23.90 -11.21
CA VAL A 29 -9.49 -25.23 -10.78
C VAL A 29 -10.07 -25.63 -9.41
N PRO A 30 -10.15 -24.76 -8.39
CA PRO A 30 -10.77 -25.12 -7.11
C PRO A 30 -12.28 -25.39 -7.17
N LEU A 31 -12.94 -25.00 -8.26
CA LEU A 31 -14.37 -25.22 -8.48
C LEU A 31 -14.65 -26.43 -9.38
N MET A 32 -13.62 -27.10 -9.90
CA MET A 32 -13.79 -28.28 -10.74
C MET A 32 -14.22 -29.48 -9.89
N GLU A 33 -15.29 -30.16 -10.33
CA GLU A 33 -15.68 -31.45 -9.77
C GLU A 33 -14.72 -32.53 -10.28
N HIS A 34 -14.03 -33.21 -9.37
CA HIS A 34 -13.11 -34.33 -9.65
C HIS A 34 -12.08 -34.09 -10.76
N PRO A 35 -11.17 -33.10 -10.62
CA PRO A 35 -10.06 -32.92 -11.55
C PRO A 35 -9.13 -34.14 -11.56
N SER A 36 -8.62 -34.52 -12.74
CA SER A 36 -7.65 -35.61 -12.88
C SER A 36 -6.34 -35.28 -12.18
N GLU A 37 -5.79 -36.23 -11.41
CA GLU A 37 -4.50 -36.09 -10.71
C GLU A 37 -3.35 -35.78 -11.68
N THR A 38 -3.33 -36.40 -12.86
CA THR A 38 -2.32 -36.15 -13.90
C THR A 38 -2.37 -34.70 -14.38
N PHE A 39 -3.57 -34.15 -14.53
CA PHE A 39 -3.78 -32.76 -14.93
C PHE A 39 -3.27 -31.79 -13.87
N LEU A 40 -3.58 -32.06 -12.59
CA LEU A 40 -3.12 -31.26 -11.46
C LEU A 40 -1.59 -31.27 -11.33
N ALA A 41 -0.97 -32.46 -11.41
CA ALA A 41 0.49 -32.60 -11.37
C ALA A 41 1.17 -31.83 -12.52
N THR A 42 0.60 -31.89 -13.71
CA THR A 42 1.14 -31.14 -14.87
C THR A 42 1.03 -29.63 -14.66
N ILE A 43 -0.09 -29.14 -14.12
CA ILE A 43 -0.25 -27.71 -13.80
C ILE A 43 0.77 -27.27 -12.75
N GLU A 44 0.97 -28.03 -11.68
CA GLU A 44 1.96 -27.71 -10.64
C GLU A 44 3.36 -27.60 -11.23
N GLU A 45 3.75 -28.56 -12.08
CA GLU A 45 5.06 -28.59 -12.70
C GLU A 45 5.25 -27.40 -13.67
N ASP A 46 4.26 -27.10 -14.49
CA ASP A 46 4.30 -25.99 -15.45
C ASP A 46 4.36 -24.64 -14.74
N LEU A 47 3.53 -24.42 -13.71
CA LEU A 47 3.57 -23.20 -12.89
C LEU A 47 4.95 -23.00 -12.26
N MET A 48 5.57 -24.08 -11.78
CA MET A 48 6.90 -24.04 -11.19
C MET A 48 8.00 -23.70 -12.20
N LYS A 49 7.94 -24.27 -13.41
CA LYS A 49 8.84 -23.89 -14.50
C LYS A 49 8.71 -22.40 -14.83
N LEU A 50 7.49 -21.87 -14.84
CA LEU A 50 7.23 -20.45 -15.08
C LEU A 50 7.80 -19.56 -13.97
N ILE A 51 7.66 -19.95 -12.70
CA ILE A 51 8.20 -19.24 -11.54
C ILE A 51 9.73 -19.13 -11.61
N ILE A 52 10.41 -20.19 -12.05
CA ILE A 52 11.87 -20.21 -12.14
C ILE A 52 12.36 -19.35 -13.32
N LYS A 53 11.64 -19.34 -14.43
CA LYS A 53 12.11 -18.78 -15.71
C LYS A 53 11.77 -17.30 -15.92
N TYR A 54 10.56 -16.87 -15.59
CA TYR A 54 10.02 -15.57 -16.02
C TYR A 54 10.06 -14.46 -14.94
N GLY A 55 9.74 -13.22 -15.34
CA GLY A 55 9.86 -12.02 -14.51
C GLY A 55 8.81 -11.89 -13.39
N MET A 56 8.96 -10.85 -12.56
CA MET A 56 8.21 -10.66 -11.31
C MET A 56 6.69 -10.77 -11.43
N THR A 57 6.08 -10.17 -12.47
CA THR A 57 4.63 -10.17 -12.66
C THR A 57 4.08 -11.57 -12.92
N VAL A 58 4.75 -12.33 -13.77
CA VAL A 58 4.42 -13.74 -14.04
C VAL A 58 4.61 -14.57 -12.79
N VAL A 59 5.74 -14.40 -12.08
CA VAL A 59 6.01 -15.11 -10.81
C VAL A 59 4.90 -14.87 -9.81
N GLN A 60 4.47 -13.61 -9.62
CA GLN A 60 3.42 -13.28 -8.65
C GLN A 60 2.09 -13.98 -8.96
N HIS A 61 1.63 -13.94 -10.22
CA HIS A 61 0.37 -14.59 -10.61
C HIS A 61 0.47 -16.13 -10.61
N CYS A 62 1.62 -16.69 -11.02
CA CYS A 62 1.83 -18.13 -10.98
C CYS A 62 1.90 -18.66 -9.55
N VAL A 63 2.54 -17.94 -8.61
CA VAL A 63 2.57 -18.34 -7.19
C VAL A 63 1.17 -18.24 -6.56
N SER A 64 0.38 -17.22 -6.88
CA SER A 64 -1.02 -17.11 -6.43
C SER A 64 -1.85 -18.31 -6.89
N CYS A 65 -1.77 -18.64 -8.18
CA CYS A 65 -2.44 -19.81 -8.76
C CYS A 65 -1.95 -21.12 -8.13
N LEU A 66 -0.64 -21.29 -7.94
CA LEU A 66 -0.07 -22.47 -7.29
C LEU A 66 -0.59 -22.59 -5.85
N GLY A 67 -0.64 -21.48 -5.11
CA GLY A 67 -1.25 -21.40 -3.78
C GLY A 67 -2.69 -21.88 -3.75
N ALA A 68 -3.52 -21.37 -4.65
CA ALA A 68 -4.93 -21.77 -4.72
C ALA A 68 -5.10 -23.25 -5.07
N VAL A 69 -4.33 -23.77 -6.03
CA VAL A 69 -4.41 -25.18 -6.46
C VAL A 69 -3.92 -26.13 -5.36
N VAL A 70 -2.76 -25.84 -4.76
CA VAL A 70 -2.15 -26.71 -3.75
C VAL A 70 -2.95 -26.69 -2.46
N ASN A 71 -3.32 -25.51 -1.95
CA ASN A 71 -4.03 -25.40 -0.66
C ASN A 71 -5.47 -25.91 -0.72
N LYS A 72 -6.14 -25.91 -1.89
CA LYS A 72 -7.55 -26.29 -2.00
C LYS A 72 -7.79 -27.67 -2.61
N VAL A 73 -6.90 -28.17 -3.46
CA VAL A 73 -7.16 -29.38 -4.26
C VAL A 73 -6.11 -30.45 -4.01
N THR A 74 -4.83 -30.16 -4.29
CA THR A 74 -3.81 -31.22 -4.41
C THR A 74 -3.17 -31.63 -3.08
N GLN A 75 -3.08 -30.70 -2.11
CA GLN A 75 -2.40 -30.90 -0.83
C GLN A 75 -0.93 -31.36 -0.96
N ASN A 76 -0.30 -31.11 -2.12
CA ASN A 76 1.09 -31.51 -2.38
C ASN A 76 2.12 -30.52 -1.79
N PHE A 77 2.09 -30.36 -0.46
CA PHE A 77 2.92 -29.38 0.25
C PHE A 77 4.42 -29.66 0.16
N LYS A 78 4.82 -30.92 -0.01
CA LYS A 78 6.23 -31.34 -0.13
C LYS A 78 6.94 -30.68 -1.32
N PHE A 79 6.24 -30.52 -2.44
CA PHE A 79 6.81 -29.92 -3.64
C PHE A 79 7.09 -28.42 -3.46
N VAL A 80 6.14 -27.70 -2.86
CA VAL A 80 6.29 -26.28 -2.51
C VAL A 80 7.37 -26.08 -1.45
N TRP A 81 7.45 -26.98 -0.45
CA TRP A 81 8.49 -26.97 0.59
C TRP A 81 9.91 -27.08 0.00
N ALA A 82 10.11 -27.99 -0.94
CA ALA A 82 11.40 -28.14 -1.61
C ALA A 82 11.78 -26.87 -2.40
N CYS A 83 10.81 -26.23 -3.04
CA CYS A 83 11.01 -24.95 -3.72
C CYS A 83 11.43 -23.84 -2.77
N PHE A 84 10.71 -23.70 -1.65
CA PHE A 84 11.01 -22.72 -0.61
C PHE A 84 12.43 -22.91 -0.07
N ASN A 85 12.79 -24.13 0.32
CA ASN A 85 14.13 -24.44 0.86
C ASN A 85 15.26 -24.13 -0.12
N ARG A 86 15.04 -24.33 -1.42
CA ARG A 86 16.01 -23.98 -2.46
C ARG A 86 16.29 -22.48 -2.49
N TYR A 87 15.23 -21.66 -2.51
CA TYR A 87 15.39 -20.19 -2.55
C TYR A 87 15.85 -19.63 -1.21
N TYR A 88 15.28 -20.10 -0.09
CA TYR A 88 15.71 -19.71 1.25
C TYR A 88 17.18 -20.06 1.49
N GLY A 89 17.60 -21.27 1.12
CA GLY A 89 18.99 -21.72 1.22
C GLY A 89 19.93 -20.89 0.34
N ALA A 90 19.50 -20.49 -0.87
CA ALA A 90 20.29 -19.60 -1.73
C ALA A 90 20.49 -18.22 -1.09
N ILE A 91 19.43 -17.61 -0.55
CA ILE A 91 19.52 -16.30 0.13
C ILE A 91 20.36 -16.41 1.40
N SER A 92 20.20 -17.47 2.20
CA SER A 92 20.97 -17.68 3.42
C SER A 92 22.46 -17.81 3.13
N LYS A 93 22.83 -18.54 2.06
CA LYS A 93 24.24 -18.63 1.61
C LYS A 93 24.79 -17.27 1.21
N LEU A 94 24.01 -16.48 0.45
CA LEU A 94 24.40 -15.13 0.06
C LEU A 94 24.50 -14.17 1.25
N LYS A 95 23.64 -14.32 2.27
CA LYS A 95 23.74 -13.58 3.54
C LYS A 95 25.07 -13.90 4.23
N SER A 96 25.41 -15.18 4.41
CA SER A 96 26.68 -15.58 5.03
C SER A 96 27.89 -15.04 4.27
N GLN A 97 27.89 -15.16 2.94
CA GLN A 97 28.96 -14.61 2.11
C GLN A 97 29.09 -13.09 2.23
N HIS A 98 27.97 -12.36 2.26
CA HIS A 98 27.97 -10.90 2.46
C HIS A 98 28.46 -10.48 3.86
N GLN A 99 28.19 -11.29 4.90
CA GLN A 99 28.67 -11.04 6.24
C GLN A 99 30.18 -11.25 6.39
N GLU A 100 30.73 -12.23 5.67
CA GLU A 100 32.17 -12.52 5.65
C GLU A 100 32.94 -11.50 4.82
N ASP A 101 32.45 -11.16 3.62
CA ASP A 101 33.06 -10.17 2.73
C ASP A 101 32.01 -9.35 1.97
N PRO A 102 31.69 -8.13 2.46
CA PRO A 102 30.73 -7.23 1.82
C PRO A 102 31.12 -6.77 0.41
N ASN A 103 32.41 -6.80 0.06
CA ASN A 103 32.92 -6.26 -1.20
C ASN A 103 33.27 -7.36 -2.23
N ASN A 104 32.88 -8.61 -1.97
CA ASN A 104 33.21 -9.72 -2.83
C ASN A 104 32.48 -9.62 -4.19
N THR A 105 33.27 -9.65 -5.27
CA THR A 105 32.78 -9.55 -6.67
C THR A 105 31.76 -10.61 -7.05
N SER A 106 31.76 -11.76 -6.36
CA SER A 106 30.77 -12.83 -6.57
C SER A 106 29.34 -12.43 -6.16
N LEU A 107 29.15 -11.46 -5.26
CA LEU A 107 27.81 -10.97 -4.92
C LEU A 107 27.22 -10.14 -6.05
N LEU A 108 28.06 -9.39 -6.77
CA LEU A 108 27.64 -8.61 -7.94
C LEU A 108 27.17 -9.53 -9.07
N THR A 109 27.88 -10.62 -9.34
CA THR A 109 27.48 -11.60 -10.37
C THR A 109 26.22 -12.37 -9.97
N ASN A 110 26.04 -12.66 -8.67
CA ASN A 110 24.88 -13.37 -8.14
C ASN A 110 23.68 -12.46 -7.82
N LYS A 111 23.78 -11.14 -8.03
CA LYS A 111 22.70 -10.18 -7.74
C LYS A 111 21.36 -10.56 -8.38
N PRO A 112 21.26 -10.98 -9.66
CA PRO A 112 19.97 -11.37 -10.24
C PRO A 112 19.33 -12.58 -9.53
N ALA A 113 20.16 -13.53 -9.08
CA ALA A 113 19.69 -14.68 -8.32
C ALA A 113 19.20 -14.26 -6.92
N LEU A 114 19.90 -13.34 -6.26
CA LEU A 114 19.47 -12.75 -4.98
C LEU A 114 18.12 -12.06 -5.11
N LEU A 115 17.98 -11.14 -6.06
CA LEU A 115 16.75 -10.35 -6.26
C LEU A 115 15.55 -11.25 -6.56
N ARG A 116 15.74 -12.28 -7.41
CA ARG A 116 14.70 -13.27 -7.67
C ARG A 116 14.35 -14.05 -6.41
N SER A 117 15.34 -14.52 -5.66
CA SER A 117 15.11 -15.32 -4.47
C SER A 117 14.36 -14.52 -3.39
N LEU A 118 14.76 -13.28 -3.12
CA LEU A 118 14.06 -12.38 -2.17
C LEU A 118 12.58 -12.21 -2.53
N PHE A 119 12.30 -11.97 -3.81
CA PHE A 119 10.92 -11.82 -4.31
C PHE A 119 10.13 -13.13 -4.19
N THR A 120 10.71 -14.26 -4.65
CA THR A 120 10.03 -15.55 -4.65
C THR A 120 9.75 -16.06 -3.24
N VAL A 121 10.69 -15.91 -2.31
CA VAL A 121 10.47 -16.28 -0.90
C VAL A 121 9.32 -15.46 -0.30
N GLY A 122 9.32 -14.14 -0.48
CA GLY A 122 8.22 -13.29 -0.02
C GLY A 122 6.87 -13.70 -0.63
N ALA A 123 6.81 -13.91 -1.95
CA ALA A 123 5.59 -14.32 -2.64
C ALA A 123 5.07 -15.68 -2.16
N LEU A 124 5.98 -16.64 -1.91
CA LEU A 124 5.60 -17.93 -1.33
C LEU A 124 5.03 -17.76 0.08
N CYS A 125 5.69 -16.97 0.95
CA CYS A 125 5.21 -16.69 2.30
C CYS A 125 3.86 -15.94 2.35
N ARG A 126 3.45 -15.27 1.27
CA ARG A 126 2.11 -14.66 1.17
C ARG A 126 1.00 -15.69 1.01
N HIS A 127 1.24 -16.72 0.20
CA HIS A 127 0.20 -17.67 -0.20
C HIS A 127 0.26 -19.01 0.56
N PHE A 128 1.39 -19.28 1.21
CA PHE A 128 1.61 -20.50 1.98
C PHE A 128 2.07 -20.16 3.39
N ASP A 129 1.38 -20.73 4.37
CA ASP A 129 1.81 -20.71 5.77
C ASP A 129 2.76 -21.88 6.03
N PHE A 130 4.06 -21.60 5.98
CA PHE A 130 5.09 -22.60 6.18
C PHE A 130 5.24 -23.05 7.64
N ASP A 131 4.64 -22.36 8.61
CA ASP A 131 4.69 -22.74 10.01
C ASP A 131 3.71 -23.86 10.38
N LEU A 132 2.81 -24.24 9.45
CA LEU A 132 1.93 -25.40 9.60
C LEU A 132 2.71 -26.72 9.66
N GLU A 133 2.16 -27.69 10.41
CA GLU A 133 2.79 -29.00 10.62
C GLU A 133 3.04 -29.76 9.32
N ASP A 134 2.18 -29.59 8.31
CA ASP A 134 2.29 -30.25 7.01
C ASP A 134 3.56 -29.88 6.22
N PHE A 135 4.13 -28.70 6.47
CA PHE A 135 5.36 -28.24 5.85
C PHE A 135 6.59 -28.59 6.68
N LYS A 136 6.52 -28.24 7.96
CA LYS A 136 7.66 -28.21 8.87
C LYS A 136 7.91 -29.55 9.58
N GLY A 137 6.89 -30.42 9.61
CA GLY A 137 6.86 -31.60 10.46
C GLY A 137 7.05 -31.24 11.94
N ASN A 138 7.71 -32.13 12.69
CA ASN A 138 7.90 -31.97 14.15
C ASN A 138 8.95 -30.92 14.57
N SER A 139 9.47 -30.11 13.64
CA SER A 139 10.42 -29.05 14.02
C SER A 139 9.73 -27.98 14.85
N LYS A 140 10.44 -27.38 15.82
CA LYS A 140 9.93 -26.24 16.62
C LYS A 140 10.34 -24.88 16.07
N VAL A 141 11.10 -24.81 14.98
CA VAL A 141 11.69 -23.58 14.43
C VAL A 141 10.66 -22.65 13.75
N ASN A 142 10.36 -21.47 14.28
CA ASN A 142 9.46 -20.54 13.58
C ASN A 142 10.08 -20.05 12.25
N ILE A 143 9.49 -20.42 11.13
CA ILE A 143 9.97 -20.12 9.78
C ILE A 143 9.65 -18.66 9.45
N LYS A 144 8.48 -18.14 9.84
CA LYS A 144 8.16 -16.72 9.65
C LYS A 144 9.18 -15.79 10.29
N ASP A 145 9.66 -16.09 11.50
CA ASP A 145 10.65 -15.26 12.21
C ASP A 145 12.00 -15.32 11.51
N LYS A 146 12.40 -16.50 11.03
CA LYS A 146 13.62 -16.67 10.23
C LYS A 146 13.58 -15.93 8.90
N VAL A 147 12.44 -15.95 8.22
CA VAL A 147 12.25 -15.20 6.96
C VAL A 147 12.25 -13.69 7.25
N LEU A 148 11.61 -13.25 8.34
CA LEU A 148 11.62 -11.86 8.78
C LEU A 148 13.06 -11.39 9.03
N GLU A 149 13.83 -12.09 9.86
CA GLU A 149 15.22 -11.74 10.17
C GLU A 149 16.09 -11.67 8.90
N LEU A 150 15.91 -12.63 8.00
CA LEU A 150 16.63 -12.69 6.72
C LEU A 150 16.29 -11.49 5.83
N LEU A 151 15.02 -11.17 5.66
CA LEU A 151 14.59 -10.05 4.83
C LEU A 151 15.00 -8.72 5.46
N MET A 152 14.82 -8.56 6.77
CA MET A 152 15.25 -7.37 7.52
C MET A 152 16.74 -7.10 7.37
N TYR A 153 17.58 -8.15 7.32
CA TYR A 153 19.01 -7.99 7.04
C TYR A 153 19.26 -7.29 5.69
N PHE A 154 18.61 -7.73 4.61
CA PHE A 154 18.78 -7.16 3.28
C PHE A 154 18.15 -5.77 3.11
N THR A 155 17.29 -5.32 4.03
CA THR A 155 16.81 -3.91 4.02
C THR A 155 17.90 -2.91 4.35
N LYS A 156 18.99 -3.33 5.01
CA LYS A 156 20.14 -2.48 5.38
C LYS A 156 21.29 -2.56 4.37
N HIS A 157 21.06 -3.18 3.22
CA HIS A 157 22.06 -3.36 2.17
C HIS A 157 22.42 -2.01 1.50
N SER A 158 23.59 -1.89 0.89
CA SER A 158 24.04 -0.66 0.19
C SER A 158 23.30 -0.41 -1.13
N ASP A 159 22.94 -1.48 -1.84
CA ASP A 159 22.21 -1.44 -3.11
C ASP A 159 20.69 -1.27 -2.94
N GLU A 160 20.13 -0.23 -3.58
CA GLU A 160 18.70 0.13 -3.50
C GLU A 160 17.75 -0.92 -4.11
N GLU A 161 18.17 -1.66 -5.15
CA GLU A 161 17.31 -2.68 -5.76
C GLU A 161 17.14 -3.87 -4.81
N VAL A 162 18.19 -4.23 -4.08
CA VAL A 162 18.16 -5.26 -3.04
C VAL A 162 17.23 -4.84 -1.91
N GLN A 163 17.37 -3.59 -1.42
CA GLN A 163 16.47 -3.03 -0.41
C GLN A 163 15.02 -3.07 -0.86
N THR A 164 14.75 -2.63 -2.09
CA THR A 164 13.40 -2.61 -2.67
C THR A 164 12.80 -4.01 -2.73
N LYS A 165 13.57 -5.03 -3.17
CA LYS A 165 13.10 -6.42 -3.21
C LYS A 165 12.90 -7.02 -1.82
N ALA A 166 13.75 -6.69 -0.85
CA ALA A 166 13.57 -7.09 0.53
C ALA A 166 12.27 -6.51 1.13
N ILE A 167 12.00 -5.22 0.91
CA ILE A 167 10.77 -4.56 1.37
C ILE A 167 9.53 -5.13 0.66
N ILE A 168 9.60 -5.43 -0.64
CA ILE A 168 8.52 -6.16 -1.34
C ILE A 168 8.25 -7.51 -0.66
N GLY A 169 9.31 -8.27 -0.38
CA GLY A 169 9.19 -9.57 0.29
C GLY A 169 8.59 -9.47 1.69
N LEU A 170 8.98 -8.45 2.47
CA LEU A 170 8.37 -8.16 3.78
C LEU A 170 6.89 -7.83 3.64
N GLY A 171 6.53 -6.99 2.67
CA GLY A 171 5.13 -6.65 2.38
C GLY A 171 4.28 -7.89 2.10
N PHE A 172 4.81 -8.84 1.34
CA PHE A 172 4.14 -10.11 1.09
C PHE A 172 4.01 -10.98 2.34
N ALA A 173 5.05 -11.07 3.18
CA ALA A 173 4.98 -11.80 4.44
C ALA A 173 3.97 -11.20 5.43
N PHE A 174 3.83 -9.87 5.46
CA PHE A 174 2.88 -9.19 6.35
C PHE A 174 1.41 -9.41 5.97
N ILE A 175 1.10 -9.72 4.72
CA ILE A 175 -0.26 -10.06 4.29
C ILE A 175 -0.73 -11.35 4.97
N GLN A 176 0.17 -12.35 5.04
CA GLN A 176 -0.11 -13.62 5.69
C GLN A 176 -0.04 -13.52 7.22
N HIS A 177 0.98 -12.83 7.74
CA HIS A 177 1.20 -12.68 9.19
C HIS A 177 1.24 -11.18 9.58
N PRO A 178 0.06 -10.53 9.75
CA PRO A 178 0.00 -9.10 10.06
C PRO A 178 0.60 -8.75 11.41
N SER A 179 0.67 -9.71 12.35
CA SER A 179 1.27 -9.51 13.67
C SER A 179 2.74 -9.06 13.60
N LEU A 180 3.46 -9.44 12.55
CA LEU A 180 4.86 -9.02 12.34
C LEU A 180 5.01 -7.50 12.15
N MET A 181 3.94 -6.79 11.74
CA MET A 181 3.98 -5.33 11.62
C MET A 181 4.03 -4.61 12.98
N PHE A 182 3.76 -5.31 14.09
CA PHE A 182 3.91 -4.76 15.45
C PHE A 182 5.34 -4.82 15.98
N GLU A 183 6.20 -5.63 15.35
CA GLU A 183 7.59 -5.79 15.77
C GLU A 183 8.34 -4.46 15.70
N GLN A 184 9.11 -4.17 16.75
CA GLN A 184 9.73 -2.86 16.91
C GLN A 184 10.73 -2.56 15.78
N GLU A 185 11.41 -3.59 15.26
CA GLU A 185 12.33 -3.44 14.13
C GLU A 185 11.62 -3.01 12.84
N VAL A 186 10.46 -3.61 12.56
CA VAL A 186 9.63 -3.29 11.38
C VAL A 186 9.05 -1.88 11.51
N LYS A 187 8.54 -1.54 12.70
CA LYS A 187 8.03 -0.19 12.99
C LYS A 187 9.10 0.87 12.77
N ASN A 188 10.29 0.65 13.29
CA ASN A 188 11.42 1.56 13.12
C ASN A 188 11.82 1.68 11.64
N LEU A 189 11.86 0.57 10.90
CA LEU A 189 12.18 0.56 9.47
C LEU A 189 11.19 1.41 8.66
N TYR A 190 9.89 1.13 8.75
CA TYR A 190 8.87 1.85 7.97
C TYR A 190 8.81 3.33 8.36
N ASN A 191 8.86 3.65 9.65
CA ASN A 191 8.86 5.03 10.11
C ASN A 191 10.11 5.78 9.65
N SER A 192 11.29 5.15 9.68
CA SER A 192 12.52 5.76 9.18
C SER A 192 12.44 6.06 7.69
N ILE A 193 11.99 5.09 6.87
CA ILE A 193 11.87 5.27 5.41
C ILE A 193 10.89 6.39 5.07
N LEU A 194 9.73 6.46 5.73
CA LEU A 194 8.72 7.48 5.44
C LEU A 194 9.12 8.87 5.95
N SER A 195 9.74 8.96 7.13
CA SER A 195 10.10 10.24 7.78
C SER A 195 11.35 10.88 7.17
N ASP A 196 12.33 10.07 6.77
CA ASP A 196 13.62 10.59 6.31
C ASP A 196 13.47 11.31 4.96
N LYS A 197 13.95 12.56 4.91
CA LYS A 197 13.96 13.38 3.69
C LYS A 197 14.93 12.84 2.64
N ASN A 198 15.99 12.16 3.07
CA ASN A 198 17.03 11.61 2.21
C ASN A 198 16.75 10.18 1.73
N SER A 199 15.74 9.51 2.31
CA SER A 199 15.34 8.18 1.85
C SER A 199 14.86 8.21 0.40
N SER A 200 15.23 7.18 -0.36
CA SER A 200 14.81 7.05 -1.76
C SER A 200 13.29 7.09 -1.90
N VAL A 201 12.86 7.78 -2.95
CA VAL A 201 11.45 7.88 -3.38
C VAL A 201 10.87 6.49 -3.66
N ASN A 202 11.66 5.58 -4.24
CA ASN A 202 11.21 4.23 -4.56
C ASN A 202 10.89 3.43 -3.30
N LEU A 203 11.71 3.56 -2.24
CA LEU A 203 11.49 2.87 -0.97
C LEU A 203 10.21 3.39 -0.28
N LYS A 204 9.99 4.72 -0.30
CA LYS A 204 8.75 5.32 0.23
C LYS A 204 7.51 4.81 -0.51
N ILE A 205 7.56 4.82 -1.84
CA ILE A 205 6.49 4.27 -2.68
C ILE A 205 6.23 2.80 -2.33
N GLN A 206 7.29 2.01 -2.15
CA GLN A 206 7.17 0.60 -1.87
C GLN A 206 6.54 0.32 -0.49
N VAL A 207 6.91 1.07 0.54
CA VAL A 207 6.27 0.97 1.88
C VAL A 207 4.78 1.32 1.80
N LEU A 208 4.43 2.42 1.14
CA LEU A 208 3.03 2.81 0.96
C LEU A 208 2.23 1.77 0.16
N LYS A 209 2.84 1.20 -0.88
CA LYS A 209 2.24 0.13 -1.69
C LYS A 209 2.04 -1.16 -0.89
N ASN A 210 2.95 -1.49 0.02
CA ASN A 210 2.78 -2.63 0.93
C ASN A 210 1.56 -2.43 1.84
N LEU A 211 1.44 -1.25 2.47
CA LEU A 211 0.27 -0.92 3.29
C LEU A 211 -1.03 -0.92 2.48
N GLN A 212 -1.02 -0.34 1.29
CA GLN A 212 -2.17 -0.35 0.38
C GLN A 212 -2.62 -1.78 0.04
N THR A 213 -1.67 -2.64 -0.34
CA THR A 213 -1.96 -4.03 -0.74
C THR A 213 -2.49 -4.82 0.45
N TYR A 214 -1.91 -4.63 1.64
CA TYR A 214 -2.40 -5.24 2.87
C TYR A 214 -3.86 -4.88 3.15
N LEU A 215 -4.21 -3.58 3.15
CA LEU A 215 -5.58 -3.12 3.41
C LEU A 215 -6.60 -3.64 2.38
N GLN A 216 -6.21 -3.75 1.11
CA GLN A 216 -7.07 -4.28 0.05
C GLN A 216 -7.31 -5.78 0.20
N GLU A 217 -6.26 -6.54 0.51
CA GLU A 217 -6.37 -7.99 0.69
C GLU A 217 -7.18 -8.33 1.93
N GLU A 218 -6.98 -7.58 3.01
CA GLU A 218 -7.69 -7.77 4.28
C GLU A 218 -9.20 -7.53 4.11
N ASP A 219 -9.58 -6.43 3.46
CA ASP A 219 -10.98 -6.13 3.13
C ASP A 219 -11.60 -7.20 2.22
N THR A 220 -10.87 -7.66 1.19
CA THR A 220 -11.35 -8.73 0.31
C THR A 220 -11.54 -10.05 1.07
N ARG A 221 -10.62 -10.39 1.98
CA ARG A 221 -10.68 -11.58 2.83
C ARG A 221 -11.85 -11.50 3.80
N MET A 222 -12.06 -10.34 4.43
CA MET A 222 -13.16 -10.09 5.34
C MET A 222 -14.52 -10.20 4.62
N GLN A 223 -14.66 -9.61 3.44
CA GLN A 223 -15.88 -9.73 2.61
C GLN A 223 -16.16 -11.17 2.19
N GLN A 224 -15.12 -11.95 1.87
CA GLN A 224 -15.29 -13.36 1.51
C GLN A 224 -15.71 -14.19 2.73
N ALA A 225 -15.09 -13.97 3.88
CA ALA A 225 -15.44 -14.66 5.12
C ALA A 225 -16.90 -14.36 5.53
N ASP A 226 -17.35 -13.11 5.39
CA ASP A 226 -18.75 -12.72 5.65
C ASP A 226 -19.74 -13.44 4.72
N ARG A 227 -19.42 -13.58 3.42
CA ARG A 227 -20.25 -14.35 2.48
C ARG A 227 -20.36 -15.83 2.87
N ASP A 228 -19.27 -16.40 3.36
CA ASP A 228 -19.20 -17.81 3.77
C ASP A 228 -19.65 -18.04 5.22
N TRP A 229 -19.96 -16.98 5.98
CA TRP A 229 -20.38 -17.02 7.38
C TRP A 229 -21.47 -18.07 7.63
N LYS A 230 -22.46 -18.17 6.73
CA LYS A 230 -23.57 -19.13 6.84
C LYS A 230 -23.11 -20.60 6.95
N LYS A 231 -21.93 -20.95 6.43
CA LYS A 231 -21.35 -22.30 6.49
C LYS A 231 -20.69 -22.58 7.84
N VAL A 232 -20.12 -21.55 8.47
CA VAL A 232 -19.29 -21.65 9.69
C VAL A 232 -20.03 -21.22 10.96
N ALA A 233 -21.14 -20.48 10.84
CA ALA A 233 -21.90 -19.90 11.95
C ALA A 233 -22.39 -20.91 13.00
N LYS A 234 -22.48 -22.21 12.67
CA LYS A 234 -22.88 -23.26 13.60
C LYS A 234 -21.73 -23.81 14.45
N GLN A 235 -20.49 -23.49 14.08
CA GLN A 235 -19.26 -24.00 14.71
C GLN A 235 -18.57 -22.94 15.58
N GLU A 236 -18.89 -21.66 15.41
CA GLU A 236 -18.34 -20.59 16.26
C GLU A 236 -19.09 -20.46 17.59
N ASP A 237 -18.34 -20.25 18.67
CA ASP A 237 -18.89 -19.98 19.99
C ASP A 237 -19.49 -18.57 20.00
N LEU A 238 -20.80 -18.48 20.25
CA LEU A 238 -21.55 -17.22 20.33
C LEU A 238 -20.97 -16.22 21.34
N LYS A 239 -20.13 -16.69 22.28
CA LYS A 239 -19.50 -15.86 23.33
C LYS A 239 -18.19 -15.22 22.90
N GLU A 240 -17.52 -15.74 21.88
CA GLU A 240 -16.28 -15.17 21.34
C GLU A 240 -16.60 -14.46 20.02
N MET A 241 -16.96 -13.18 20.08
CA MET A 241 -17.03 -12.37 18.87
C MET A 241 -15.61 -12.17 18.36
N GLY A 242 -15.22 -12.93 17.33
CA GLY A 242 -13.87 -12.99 16.75
C GLY A 242 -13.44 -11.72 16.01
N ASP A 243 -13.46 -10.57 16.68
CA ASP A 243 -13.14 -9.25 16.11
C ASP A 243 -11.62 -8.93 16.11
N VAL A 244 -10.78 -9.94 16.35
CA VAL A 244 -9.33 -9.77 16.47
C VAL A 244 -8.71 -9.31 15.14
N SER A 245 -9.24 -9.76 14.00
CA SER A 245 -8.75 -9.37 12.67
C SER A 245 -9.01 -7.89 12.35
N SER A 246 -10.21 -7.38 12.60
CA SER A 246 -10.56 -5.98 12.34
C SER A 246 -9.78 -5.04 13.29
N GLY A 247 -9.66 -5.44 14.57
CA GLY A 247 -8.88 -4.73 15.57
C GLY A 247 -7.38 -4.65 15.21
N MET A 248 -6.84 -5.69 14.59
CA MET A 248 -5.45 -5.70 14.09
C MET A 248 -5.25 -4.67 12.96
N SER A 249 -6.10 -4.65 11.94
CA SER A 249 -6.00 -3.70 10.81
C SER A 249 -6.05 -2.25 11.31
N SER A 250 -6.96 -1.94 12.23
CA SER A 250 -7.07 -0.60 12.84
C SER A 250 -5.80 -0.24 13.63
N SER A 251 -5.31 -1.15 14.47
CA SER A 251 -4.12 -0.93 15.29
C SER A 251 -2.87 -0.70 14.44
N ILE A 252 -2.68 -1.50 13.37
CA ILE A 252 -1.57 -1.33 12.42
C ILE A 252 -1.62 0.05 11.79
N MET A 253 -2.79 0.47 11.30
CA MET A 253 -2.92 1.79 10.67
C MET A 253 -2.63 2.92 11.65
N GLN A 254 -3.08 2.83 12.90
CA GLN A 254 -2.78 3.84 13.92
C GLN A 254 -1.26 4.00 14.18
N LEU A 255 -0.47 2.92 14.05
CA LEU A 255 0.99 2.98 14.22
C LEU A 255 1.69 3.78 13.12
N TYR A 256 1.21 3.68 11.88
CA TYR A 256 1.86 4.27 10.70
C TYR A 256 1.17 5.56 10.19
N LEU A 257 -0.05 5.84 10.64
CA LEU A 257 -0.93 6.90 10.12
C LEU A 257 -0.23 8.26 10.03
N LYS A 258 0.48 8.65 11.10
CA LYS A 258 1.17 9.95 11.16
C LYS A 258 2.16 10.09 9.99
N GLN A 259 2.98 9.07 9.75
CA GLN A 259 3.99 9.11 8.69
C GLN A 259 3.38 9.03 7.29
N VAL A 260 2.27 8.31 7.14
CA VAL A 260 1.52 8.28 5.87
C VAL A 260 0.92 9.65 5.56
N LEU A 261 0.38 10.36 6.56
CA LEU A 261 -0.15 11.71 6.38
C LEU A 261 0.95 12.74 6.07
N GLU A 262 2.11 12.66 6.71
CA GLU A 262 3.25 13.53 6.41
C GLU A 262 3.78 13.33 4.98
N ALA A 263 3.59 12.15 4.37
CA ALA A 263 3.96 11.89 2.98
C ALA A 263 3.18 12.74 1.96
N PHE A 264 2.08 13.41 2.36
CA PHE A 264 1.34 14.33 1.51
C PHE A 264 2.15 15.59 1.16
N PHE A 265 3.14 15.96 1.99
CA PHE A 265 4.00 17.11 1.74
C PHE A 265 5.25 16.77 0.93
N HIS A 266 5.31 15.58 0.30
CA HIS A 266 6.43 15.22 -0.55
C HIS A 266 6.36 15.95 -1.89
N THR A 267 7.52 16.35 -2.43
CA THR A 267 7.64 16.98 -3.75
C THR A 267 7.19 16.08 -4.91
N GLN A 268 7.32 14.77 -4.77
CA GLN A 268 7.05 13.78 -5.82
C GLN A 268 5.59 13.37 -5.82
N SER A 269 4.94 13.50 -6.99
CA SER A 269 3.52 13.16 -7.16
C SER A 269 3.21 11.71 -6.80
N SER A 270 4.03 10.76 -7.24
CA SER A 270 3.80 9.34 -6.99
C SER A 270 3.71 9.00 -5.50
N VAL A 271 4.52 9.63 -4.65
CA VAL A 271 4.46 9.43 -3.19
C VAL A 271 3.14 9.94 -2.63
N ARG A 272 2.71 11.15 -3.02
CA ARG A 272 1.43 11.73 -2.61
C ARG A 272 0.25 10.88 -3.07
N HIS A 273 0.31 10.36 -4.30
CA HIS A 273 -0.71 9.48 -4.87
C HIS A 273 -0.88 8.19 -4.06
N PHE A 274 0.21 7.49 -3.75
CA PHE A 274 0.16 6.27 -2.94
C PHE A 274 -0.30 6.55 -1.50
N ALA A 275 0.13 7.66 -0.90
CA ALA A 275 -0.32 8.05 0.42
C ALA A 275 -1.84 8.33 0.45
N LEU A 276 -2.36 9.06 -0.55
CA LEU A 276 -3.80 9.31 -0.69
C LEU A 276 -4.59 8.01 -0.86
N ASN A 277 -4.07 7.04 -1.62
CA ASN A 277 -4.71 5.74 -1.77
C ASN A 277 -4.81 4.97 -0.45
N VAL A 278 -3.74 4.96 0.36
CA VAL A 278 -3.74 4.33 1.69
C VAL A 278 -4.77 5.00 2.60
N ILE A 279 -4.78 6.33 2.66
CA ILE A 279 -5.74 7.09 3.50
C ILE A 279 -7.17 6.85 3.05
N ALA A 280 -7.45 6.88 1.74
CA ALA A 280 -8.80 6.62 1.22
C ALA A 280 -9.29 5.21 1.59
N LEU A 281 -8.45 4.18 1.46
CA LEU A 281 -8.82 2.81 1.89
C LEU A 281 -9.10 2.75 3.39
N THR A 282 -8.24 3.38 4.20
CA THR A 282 -8.37 3.40 5.66
C THR A 282 -9.67 4.08 6.12
N LEU A 283 -10.06 5.17 5.45
CA LEU A 283 -11.30 5.90 5.75
C LEU A 283 -12.55 5.14 5.26
N ASN A 284 -12.50 4.54 4.07
CA ASN A 284 -13.60 3.77 3.52
C ASN A 284 -13.93 2.54 4.37
N GLN A 285 -12.90 1.91 4.94
CA GLN A 285 -13.02 0.76 5.84
C GLN A 285 -13.35 1.15 7.29
N GLY A 286 -13.36 2.45 7.63
CA GLY A 286 -13.69 2.93 8.98
C GLY A 286 -12.63 2.62 10.05
N LEU A 287 -11.39 2.32 9.66
CA LEU A 287 -10.33 1.88 10.57
C LEU A 287 -9.84 2.99 11.51
N ILE A 288 -10.06 4.27 11.17
CA ILE A 288 -9.61 5.43 11.94
C ILE A 288 -10.71 6.48 12.03
N HIS A 289 -10.62 7.34 13.04
CA HIS A 289 -11.51 8.50 13.15
C HIS A 289 -11.18 9.54 12.06
N PRO A 290 -12.15 9.96 11.22
CA PRO A 290 -11.88 10.73 10.00
C PRO A 290 -11.41 12.17 10.24
N VAL A 291 -11.76 12.78 11.38
CA VAL A 291 -11.48 14.21 11.66
C VAL A 291 -10.00 14.59 11.60
N GLN A 292 -9.10 13.63 11.87
CA GLN A 292 -7.65 13.88 11.85
C GLN A 292 -7.09 13.96 10.42
N CYS A 293 -7.75 13.32 9.45
CA CYS A 293 -7.35 13.29 8.04
C CYS A 293 -7.92 14.47 7.24
N VAL A 294 -9.01 15.10 7.71
CA VAL A 294 -9.69 16.20 7.01
C VAL A 294 -8.74 17.33 6.59
N PRO A 295 -7.86 17.88 7.44
CA PRO A 295 -6.91 18.92 7.02
C PRO A 295 -6.01 18.50 5.85
N TYR A 296 -5.52 17.26 5.86
CA TYR A 296 -4.63 16.72 4.83
C TYR A 296 -5.37 16.47 3.51
N LEU A 297 -6.62 16.00 3.57
CA LEU A 297 -7.47 15.83 2.38
C LEU A 297 -7.80 17.18 1.73
N ILE A 298 -8.10 18.21 2.54
CA ILE A 298 -8.29 19.59 2.04
C ILE A 298 -7.01 20.08 1.34
N ALA A 299 -5.84 19.77 1.90
CA ALA A 299 -4.57 20.12 1.29
C ALA A 299 -4.36 19.45 -0.08
N MET A 300 -4.68 18.15 -0.19
CA MET A 300 -4.60 17.39 -1.45
C MET A 300 -5.59 17.86 -2.53
N GLY A 301 -6.72 18.47 -2.14
CA GLY A 301 -7.62 19.14 -3.07
C GLY A 301 -6.96 20.27 -3.88
N THR A 302 -5.78 20.75 -3.44
CA THR A 302 -5.01 21.78 -4.15
C THR A 302 -3.97 21.23 -5.14
N ASP A 303 -3.74 19.92 -5.18
CA ASP A 303 -2.70 19.30 -6.01
C ASP A 303 -2.86 19.64 -7.52
N PRO A 304 -1.77 19.83 -8.30
CA PRO A 304 -1.85 20.04 -9.74
C PRO A 304 -2.51 18.89 -10.53
N GLU A 305 -2.46 17.64 -10.08
CA GLU A 305 -3.06 16.53 -10.84
C GLU A 305 -4.58 16.38 -10.57
N PRO A 306 -5.43 16.37 -11.62
CA PRO A 306 -6.88 16.22 -11.45
C PRO A 306 -7.31 14.95 -10.73
N ALA A 307 -6.64 13.83 -10.98
CA ALA A 307 -6.98 12.54 -10.39
C ALA A 307 -6.83 12.55 -8.86
N MET A 308 -5.78 13.19 -8.32
CA MET A 308 -5.59 13.31 -6.87
C MET A 308 -6.63 14.23 -6.23
N ARG A 309 -6.92 15.37 -6.86
CA ARG A 309 -7.93 16.31 -6.35
C ARG A 309 -9.31 15.69 -6.27
N ASN A 310 -9.77 15.11 -7.38
CA ASN A 310 -11.10 14.53 -7.48
C ASN A 310 -11.30 13.44 -6.42
N LYS A 311 -10.25 12.63 -6.18
CA LYS A 311 -10.28 11.58 -5.15
C LYS A 311 -10.30 12.17 -3.73
N ALA A 312 -9.52 13.21 -3.45
CA ALA A 312 -9.54 13.87 -2.15
C ALA A 312 -10.88 14.58 -1.86
N ASP A 313 -11.42 15.29 -2.84
CA ASP A 313 -12.72 15.97 -2.77
C ASP A 313 -13.86 14.95 -2.57
N GLN A 314 -13.83 13.82 -3.29
CA GLN A 314 -14.80 12.74 -3.08
C GLN A 314 -14.78 12.23 -1.63
N GLN A 315 -13.59 12.00 -1.07
CA GLN A 315 -13.44 11.56 0.32
C GLN A 315 -13.95 12.59 1.32
N LEU A 316 -13.75 13.89 1.05
CA LEU A 316 -14.31 14.97 1.89
C LEU A 316 -15.85 14.97 1.85
N VAL A 317 -16.45 14.83 0.67
CA VAL A 317 -17.92 14.75 0.52
C VAL A 317 -18.48 13.54 1.27
N GLU A 318 -17.82 12.39 1.19
CA GLU A 318 -18.23 11.18 1.91
C GLU A 318 -18.14 11.35 3.43
N ILE A 319 -17.12 12.06 3.93
CA ILE A 319 -16.99 12.40 5.35
C ILE A 319 -18.11 13.36 5.77
N ASP A 320 -18.38 14.43 5.03
CA ASP A 320 -19.41 15.43 5.39
C ASP A 320 -20.81 14.82 5.45
N LYS A 321 -21.11 13.90 4.51
CA LYS A 321 -22.39 13.18 4.47
C LYS A 321 -22.62 12.33 5.72
N LYS A 322 -21.57 11.73 6.27
CA LYS A 322 -21.64 10.85 7.46
C LYS A 322 -21.50 11.65 8.77
N TYR A 323 -20.69 12.70 8.78
CA TYR A 323 -20.27 13.44 9.97
C TYR A 323 -20.38 14.95 9.74
N ALA A 324 -21.59 15.47 9.87
CA ALA A 324 -21.87 16.89 9.68
C ALA A 324 -21.01 17.76 10.63
N GLY A 325 -20.36 18.78 10.07
CA GLY A 325 -19.58 19.76 10.83
C GLY A 325 -18.09 19.44 10.99
N PHE A 326 -17.63 18.23 10.69
CA PHE A 326 -16.20 17.87 10.78
C PHE A 326 -15.33 18.72 9.85
N ILE A 327 -15.82 19.02 8.65
CA ILE A 327 -15.12 19.87 7.69
C ILE A 327 -14.97 21.29 8.24
N HIS A 328 -16.04 21.87 8.78
CA HIS A 328 -16.02 23.20 9.36
C HIS A 328 -14.99 23.31 10.50
N MET A 329 -14.97 22.34 11.42
CA MET A 329 -14.03 22.32 12.56
C MET A 329 -12.56 22.34 12.13
N LYS A 330 -12.24 21.83 10.93
CA LYS A 330 -10.89 21.65 10.43
C LYS A 330 -10.54 22.54 9.23
N ALA A 331 -11.46 23.39 8.78
CA ALA A 331 -11.30 24.19 7.57
C ALA A 331 -10.07 25.11 7.59
N VAL A 332 -9.82 25.81 8.70
CA VAL A 332 -8.65 26.69 8.85
C VAL A 332 -7.34 25.91 8.84
N ALA A 333 -7.30 24.77 9.53
CA ALA A 333 -6.13 23.90 9.54
C ALA A 333 -5.85 23.34 8.15
N GLY A 334 -6.90 22.92 7.43
CA GLY A 334 -6.83 22.50 6.02
C GLY A 334 -6.22 23.58 5.14
N MET A 335 -6.69 24.83 5.21
CA MET A 335 -6.12 25.96 4.45
C MET A 335 -4.63 26.20 4.74
N LYS A 336 -4.19 26.07 6.00
CA LYS A 336 -2.78 26.19 6.38
C LYS A 336 -1.95 25.06 5.75
N MET A 337 -2.46 23.82 5.78
CA MET A 337 -1.79 22.67 5.18
C MET A 337 -1.79 22.74 3.64
N SER A 338 -2.86 23.22 3.01
CA SER A 338 -2.90 23.48 1.56
C SER A 338 -1.75 24.39 1.15
N TYR A 339 -1.48 25.44 1.91
CA TYR A 339 -0.35 26.32 1.64
C TYR A 339 1.00 25.62 1.78
N GLN A 340 1.17 24.77 2.80
CA GLN A 340 2.40 23.97 2.97
C GLN A 340 2.60 22.99 1.81
N VAL A 341 1.55 22.31 1.35
CA VAL A 341 1.61 21.44 0.16
C VAL A 341 2.02 22.24 -1.08
N GLN A 342 1.42 23.40 -1.31
CA GLN A 342 1.78 24.25 -2.45
C GLN A 342 3.22 24.76 -2.38
N GLN A 343 3.74 25.07 -1.18
CA GLN A 343 5.16 25.38 -1.00
C GLN A 343 6.06 24.18 -1.30
N ALA A 344 5.66 22.97 -0.90
CA ALA A 344 6.44 21.76 -1.14
C ALA A 344 6.47 21.36 -2.63
N ILE A 345 5.37 21.61 -3.36
CA ILE A 345 5.26 21.33 -4.80
C ILE A 345 5.98 22.39 -5.63
N ASN A 346 5.85 23.67 -5.23
CA ASN A 346 6.49 24.79 -5.93
C ASN A 346 7.94 24.95 -5.46
N THR A 347 8.85 24.14 -6.00
CA THR A 347 10.28 24.18 -5.68
C THR A 347 10.99 25.47 -6.13
N CYS A 348 10.33 26.30 -6.95
CA CYS A 348 10.89 27.57 -7.43
C CYS A 348 10.70 28.66 -6.37
N LEU A 349 11.76 28.99 -5.63
CA LEU A 349 11.79 30.04 -4.60
C LEU A 349 11.43 31.46 -5.12
N LYS A 350 11.45 31.68 -6.43
CA LYS A 350 11.20 32.99 -7.05
C LYS A 350 9.73 33.26 -7.34
N ASP A 351 8.90 32.23 -7.46
CA ASP A 351 7.47 32.39 -7.73
C ASP A 351 6.67 32.34 -6.43
N PRO A 352 5.95 33.41 -6.07
CA PRO A 352 5.06 33.34 -4.92
C PRO A 352 3.97 32.32 -5.21
N VAL A 353 3.69 31.46 -4.23
CA VAL A 353 2.53 30.57 -4.27
C VAL A 353 1.29 31.42 -4.60
N ARG A 354 0.46 30.96 -5.52
CA ARG A 354 -0.79 31.65 -5.91
C ARG A 354 -1.99 30.85 -5.40
N GLY A 355 -3.02 31.55 -4.94
CA GLY A 355 -4.26 30.95 -4.45
C GLY A 355 -5.25 30.52 -5.53
N PHE A 356 -4.93 30.72 -6.81
CA PHE A 356 -5.79 30.40 -7.93
C PHE A 356 -5.05 29.53 -8.95
N ARG A 357 -5.82 28.75 -9.70
CA ARG A 357 -5.31 27.94 -10.82
C ARG A 357 -5.16 28.83 -12.06
N GLN A 358 -4.03 28.70 -12.77
CA GLN A 358 -3.78 29.43 -14.00
C GLN A 358 -4.52 28.85 -15.23
N ASP A 359 -5.22 27.72 -15.08
CA ASP A 359 -6.09 27.14 -16.12
C ASP A 359 -7.29 28.05 -16.45
N GLU A 360 -7.96 27.75 -17.57
CA GLU A 360 -8.99 28.55 -18.29
C GLU A 360 -10.12 29.18 -17.45
N SER A 361 -10.30 28.80 -16.18
CA SER A 361 -11.38 29.31 -15.30
C SER A 361 -10.94 30.16 -14.11
N SER A 362 -9.64 30.51 -13.99
CA SER A 362 -9.08 31.33 -12.87
C SER A 362 -9.79 31.05 -11.54
N SER A 363 -9.80 29.78 -11.11
CA SER A 363 -10.57 29.32 -9.95
C SER A 363 -9.69 29.21 -8.70
N ALA A 364 -10.26 29.52 -7.53
CA ALA A 364 -9.55 29.40 -6.26
C ALA A 364 -9.17 27.93 -6.00
N LEU A 365 -7.96 27.69 -5.52
CA LEU A 365 -7.44 26.35 -5.22
C LEU A 365 -8.33 25.59 -4.23
N CYS A 366 -8.88 26.30 -3.24
CA CYS A 366 -9.76 25.74 -2.20
C CYS A 366 -11.25 26.07 -2.43
N SER A 367 -11.66 26.29 -3.68
CA SER A 367 -13.07 26.59 -4.01
C SER A 367 -14.04 25.49 -3.58
N HIS A 368 -13.63 24.21 -3.68
CA HIS A 368 -14.42 23.08 -3.23
C HIS A 368 -14.71 23.12 -1.72
N LEU A 369 -13.71 23.45 -0.89
CA LEU A 369 -13.87 23.64 0.56
C LEU A 369 -14.95 24.68 0.87
N TYR A 370 -14.90 25.84 0.19
CA TYR A 370 -15.90 26.88 0.40
C TYR A 370 -17.30 26.41 0.00
N SER A 371 -17.43 25.70 -1.13
CA SER A 371 -18.70 25.13 -1.58
C SER A 371 -19.35 24.23 -0.53
N MET A 372 -18.57 23.37 0.12
CA MET A 372 -19.08 22.48 1.18
C MET A 372 -19.54 23.24 2.43
N ILE A 373 -18.85 24.32 2.82
CA ILE A 373 -19.18 25.09 4.03
C ILE A 373 -20.31 26.11 3.77
N ARG A 374 -20.51 26.52 2.50
CA ARG A 374 -21.42 27.60 2.10
C ARG A 374 -22.87 27.38 2.53
N GLY A 375 -23.34 26.13 2.56
CA GLY A 375 -24.74 25.78 2.85
C GLY A 375 -25.20 26.21 4.25
N ASN A 376 -24.29 26.23 5.24
CA ASN A 376 -24.63 26.63 6.60
C ASN A 376 -24.14 28.06 6.90
N ARG A 377 -25.09 28.97 7.16
CA ARG A 377 -24.82 30.39 7.43
C ARG A 377 -23.86 30.62 8.60
N GLN A 378 -23.98 29.85 9.67
CA GLN A 378 -23.13 29.98 10.86
C GLN A 378 -21.71 29.51 10.56
N HIS A 379 -21.55 28.32 9.96
CA HIS A 379 -20.24 27.79 9.58
C HIS A 379 -19.52 28.69 8.57
N ARG A 380 -20.24 29.20 7.56
CA ARG A 380 -19.69 30.14 6.57
C ARG A 380 -19.19 31.42 7.23
N ARG A 381 -20.00 32.05 8.09
CA ARG A 381 -19.61 33.29 8.77
C ARG A 381 -18.40 33.07 9.69
N ALA A 382 -18.41 32.00 10.48
CA ALA A 382 -17.30 31.67 11.37
C ALA A 382 -16.01 31.37 10.59
N PHE A 383 -16.10 30.65 9.46
CA PHE A 383 -14.96 30.38 8.59
C PHE A 383 -14.36 31.67 8.00
N LEU A 384 -15.21 32.56 7.45
CA LEU A 384 -14.76 33.83 6.87
C LEU A 384 -14.13 34.75 7.93
N ILE A 385 -14.72 34.87 9.12
CA ILE A 385 -14.14 35.64 10.24
C ILE A 385 -12.79 35.05 10.65
N SER A 386 -12.70 33.72 10.79
CA SER A 386 -11.44 33.07 11.15
C SER A 386 -10.36 33.28 10.09
N LEU A 387 -10.76 33.30 8.81
CA LEU A 387 -9.86 33.56 7.71
C LEU A 387 -9.39 35.02 7.68
N LEU A 388 -10.29 35.97 7.99
CA LEU A 388 -9.98 37.39 8.14
C LEU A 388 -9.01 37.63 9.30
N ASN A 389 -9.26 37.06 10.48
CA ASN A 389 -8.37 37.21 11.64
C ASN A 389 -6.96 36.65 11.39
N LEU A 390 -6.81 35.65 10.52
CA LEU A 390 -5.50 35.14 10.09
C LEU A 390 -4.72 36.10 9.19
N PHE A 391 -5.31 37.23 8.76
CA PHE A 391 -4.60 38.33 8.10
C PHE A 391 -4.12 39.39 9.08
N ASP A 392 -4.77 39.54 10.24
CA ASP A 392 -4.40 40.51 11.27
C ASP A 392 -3.22 40.02 12.12
N ASP A 393 -2.96 38.70 12.13
CA ASP A 393 -1.80 38.09 12.79
C ASP A 393 -0.49 38.46 12.05
N THR A 394 0.22 39.46 12.56
CA THR A 394 1.49 40.01 12.03
C THR A 394 2.66 39.00 11.94
N ALA A 395 2.51 37.81 12.52
CA ALA A 395 3.49 36.72 12.48
C ALA A 395 3.38 35.81 11.23
N VAL A 396 2.42 36.08 10.33
CA VAL A 396 2.19 35.27 9.14
C VAL A 396 3.12 35.70 8.00
N SER A 397 3.83 34.74 7.39
CA SER A 397 4.69 34.99 6.22
C SER A 397 3.94 35.68 5.07
N ILE A 398 4.52 36.75 4.52
CA ILE A 398 3.94 37.62 3.46
C ILE A 398 3.40 36.80 2.27
N ASN A 399 4.06 35.69 1.93
CA ASN A 399 3.63 34.79 0.87
C ASN A 399 2.31 34.06 1.18
N PHE A 400 1.99 33.76 2.46
CA PHE A 400 0.70 33.19 2.84
C PHE A 400 -0.43 34.22 2.69
N ILE A 401 -0.15 35.51 2.93
CA ILE A 401 -1.10 36.61 2.76
C ILE A 401 -1.48 36.79 1.28
N ILE A 402 -0.52 36.72 0.36
CA ILE A 402 -0.76 36.86 -1.10
C ILE A 402 -1.63 35.72 -1.66
N VAL A 403 -1.39 34.48 -1.22
CA VAL A 403 -2.20 33.30 -1.60
C VAL A 403 -3.65 33.49 -1.15
N LYS A 404 -3.85 33.90 0.10
CA LYS A 404 -5.19 34.08 0.66
C LYS A 404 -5.97 35.20 -0.01
N ASN A 405 -5.32 36.34 -0.30
CA ASN A 405 -5.98 37.51 -0.92
C ASN A 405 -6.58 37.12 -2.27
N LYS A 406 -5.80 36.41 -3.08
CA LYS A 406 -6.22 35.91 -4.39
C LYS A 406 -7.26 34.77 -4.34
N CYS A 407 -7.18 33.88 -3.33
CA CYS A 407 -8.25 32.89 -3.06
C CYS A 407 -9.57 33.59 -2.75
N LEU A 408 -9.55 34.63 -1.90
CA LEU A 408 -10.73 35.41 -1.54
C LEU A 408 -11.27 36.15 -2.76
N GLU A 409 -10.46 36.92 -3.48
CA GLU A 409 -10.90 37.64 -4.70
C GLU A 409 -11.63 36.72 -5.67
N THR A 410 -11.13 35.51 -5.88
CA THR A 410 -11.74 34.55 -6.82
C THR A 410 -13.05 33.93 -6.30
N VAL A 411 -13.17 33.73 -4.99
CA VAL A 411 -14.42 33.26 -4.35
C VAL A 411 -15.47 34.37 -4.37
N TRP A 412 -15.08 35.62 -4.10
CA TRP A 412 -15.94 36.79 -4.09
C TRP A 412 -16.39 37.21 -5.50
N LEU A 413 -15.51 37.15 -6.52
CA LEU A 413 -15.84 37.47 -7.91
C LEU A 413 -16.83 36.49 -8.57
N LYS A 414 -17.04 35.29 -8.01
CA LYS A 414 -18.10 34.37 -8.45
C LYS A 414 -19.44 34.60 -7.74
N GLU A 415 -19.49 35.44 -6.71
CA GLU A 415 -20.71 35.78 -5.96
C GLU A 415 -21.33 37.12 -6.38
N SER A 416 -20.58 37.96 -7.09
CA SER A 416 -21.04 39.16 -7.81
C SER A 416 -21.36 38.85 -9.26
#